data_AF-A0A7C0V3G2-F1
#
_entry.id   AF-A0A7C0V3G2-F1
#
_cell.length_a   1.000
_cell.length_b   1.000
_cell.length_c   1.000
_cell.angle_alpha   90.00
_cell.angle_beta   90.00
_cell.angle_gamma   90.00
#
_symmetry.space_group_name_H-M   'P 1'
#
loop_
_entity.id
_entity.type
_entity.pdbx_description
1 polymer ?
#
loop_
_entity_poly.entity_id
_entity_poly.type
_entity_poly.pdbx_seq_one_letter_code
_entity_poly.pdbx_strand_id
1 'polypeptide(L)'
;MVKALYIDGAILIPDFDEANSLHQDGYGSFKHRRLGLTPCEALYLLDRNRIEVYDERGVKLSFKELLRRLSPRGGLLDRLGGLIRNLLGRPSTSTSLWIRYLIYRDLRMKGYVVREEANSLLVYERGSYPRAPPSYEVYPLPEGMPQPIRRLMEALERAEEGGRTLKIAVVDRRGEVVYYTLREMDFSGRLDDPKDSPGG
;
A
#
# COMPACT_ATOMS: atom_id res chain seq x y z
N MET A 1 0.72 24.47 -5.80
CA MET A 1 0.31 23.10 -6.20
C MET A 1 1.53 22.49 -6.84
N VAL A 2 1.96 21.32 -6.37
CA VAL A 2 3.26 20.76 -6.72
C VAL A 2 3.23 20.16 -8.13
N LYS A 3 4.26 20.39 -8.94
CA LYS A 3 4.34 19.80 -10.28
C LYS A 3 5.04 18.44 -10.22
N ALA A 4 4.45 17.43 -10.85
CA ALA A 4 5.00 16.09 -10.96
C ALA A 4 5.12 15.68 -12.43
N LEU A 5 6.16 14.89 -12.74
CA LEU A 5 6.43 14.38 -14.07
C LEU A 5 6.19 12.87 -14.12
N TYR A 6 5.41 12.43 -15.10
CA TYR A 6 5.24 11.04 -15.47
C TYR A 6 6.24 10.68 -16.59
N ILE A 7 7.19 9.80 -16.29
CA ILE A 7 8.25 9.37 -17.22
C ILE A 7 8.38 7.85 -17.11
N ASP A 8 8.14 7.12 -18.20
CA ASP A 8 8.26 5.65 -18.26
C ASP A 8 7.65 4.89 -17.07
N GLY A 9 6.45 5.29 -16.66
CA GLY A 9 5.74 4.69 -15.54
C GLY A 9 6.07 5.31 -14.19
N ALA A 10 7.21 5.98 -14.02
CA ALA A 10 7.59 6.67 -12.80
C ALA A 10 6.84 7.99 -12.62
N ILE A 11 6.61 8.41 -11.37
CA ILE A 11 6.16 9.76 -11.04
C ILE A 11 7.24 10.41 -10.20
N LEU A 12 7.76 11.54 -10.67
CA LEU A 12 8.87 12.24 -10.04
C LEU A 12 8.47 13.67 -9.69
N ILE A 13 8.89 14.14 -8.53
CA ILE A 13 8.82 15.56 -8.17
C ILE A 13 10.19 16.19 -8.47
N PRO A 14 10.28 17.09 -9.47
CA PRO A 14 11.55 17.67 -9.90
C PRO A 14 12.04 18.76 -8.94
N ASP A 15 11.12 19.53 -8.35
CA ASP A 15 11.45 20.60 -7.41
C ASP A 15 11.80 20.03 -6.03
N PHE A 16 12.94 20.44 -5.47
CA PHE A 16 13.47 19.86 -4.25
C PHE A 16 12.72 20.30 -3.00
N ASP A 17 12.26 21.55 -2.94
CA ASP A 17 11.57 22.09 -1.76
C ASP A 17 10.15 21.53 -1.67
N GLU A 18 9.44 21.47 -2.81
CA GLU A 18 8.15 20.80 -2.92
C GLU A 18 8.26 19.30 -2.59
N ALA A 19 9.32 18.65 -3.06
CA ALA A 19 9.60 17.26 -2.75
C ALA A 19 9.84 17.04 -1.24
N ASN A 20 10.62 17.91 -0.60
CA ASN A 20 10.93 17.77 0.82
C ASN A 20 9.66 17.92 1.68
N SER A 21 8.78 18.86 1.35
CA SER A 21 7.49 19.03 2.03
C SER A 21 6.61 17.77 1.90
N LEU A 22 6.48 17.20 0.70
CA LEU A 22 5.74 15.95 0.51
C LEU A 22 6.36 14.76 1.26
N HIS A 23 7.69 14.71 1.31
CA HIS A 23 8.40 13.65 2.02
C HIS A 23 8.16 13.69 3.53
N GLN A 24 8.16 14.88 4.13
CA GLN A 24 7.85 15.07 5.55
C GLN A 24 6.41 14.63 5.90
N ASP A 25 5.47 14.77 4.97
CA ASP A 25 4.09 14.25 5.09
C ASP A 25 3.98 12.72 4.87
N GLY A 26 5.10 12.04 4.65
CA GLY A 26 5.21 10.60 4.46
C GLY A 26 4.97 10.10 3.04
N TYR A 27 5.00 10.99 2.02
CA TYR A 27 4.87 10.59 0.62
C TYR A 27 6.24 10.43 -0.04
N GLY A 28 6.37 9.41 -0.88
CA GLY A 28 7.49 9.24 -1.79
C GLY A 28 8.79 8.80 -1.12
N SER A 29 9.74 8.42 -1.96
CA SER A 29 11.08 8.01 -1.54
C SER A 29 12.11 8.72 -2.39
N PHE A 30 13.16 9.24 -1.76
CA PHE A 30 14.27 9.84 -2.50
C PHE A 30 15.14 8.77 -3.15
N LYS A 31 15.38 8.92 -4.46
CA LYS A 31 16.40 8.18 -5.21
C LYS A 31 17.18 9.17 -6.08
N HIS A 32 18.50 9.16 -5.99
CA HIS A 32 19.37 10.08 -6.75
C HIS A 32 18.92 11.56 -6.67
N ARG A 33 18.59 12.03 -5.47
CA ARG A 33 18.10 13.40 -5.18
C ARG A 33 16.76 13.81 -5.81
N ARG A 34 16.02 12.87 -6.40
CA ARG A 34 14.63 13.09 -6.86
C ARG A 34 13.66 12.31 -5.98
N LEU A 35 12.53 12.92 -5.65
CA LEU A 35 11.46 12.22 -4.94
C LEU A 35 10.62 11.45 -5.95
N GLY A 36 10.62 10.13 -5.82
CA GLY A 36 9.74 9.25 -6.58
C GLY A 36 8.48 8.94 -5.78
N LEU A 37 7.32 9.04 -6.43
CA LEU A 37 6.03 8.64 -5.85
C LEU A 37 5.64 7.24 -6.32
N THR A 38 5.04 6.48 -5.41
CA THR A 38 4.36 5.24 -5.77
C THR A 38 3.07 5.55 -6.55
N PRO A 39 2.50 4.57 -7.27
CA PRO A 39 1.24 4.77 -7.96
C PRO A 39 0.09 5.22 -7.05
N CYS A 40 -0.08 4.63 -5.85
CA CYS A 40 -1.16 5.03 -4.95
C CYS A 40 -0.95 6.44 -4.39
N GLU A 41 0.30 6.80 -4.04
CA GLU A 41 0.66 8.15 -3.59
C GLU A 41 0.34 9.20 -4.66
N ALA A 42 0.76 8.97 -5.90
CA ALA A 42 0.53 9.91 -7.00
C ALA A 42 -0.97 10.07 -7.29
N LEU A 43 -1.72 8.97 -7.34
CA LEU A 43 -3.17 9.00 -7.54
C LEU A 43 -3.88 9.75 -6.40
N TYR A 44 -3.49 9.48 -5.15
CA TYR A 44 -4.07 10.15 -3.99
C TYR A 44 -3.75 11.64 -3.97
N LEU A 45 -2.49 12.03 -4.17
CA LEU A 45 -2.09 13.43 -4.20
C LEU A 45 -2.76 14.19 -5.34
N LEU A 46 -2.96 13.56 -6.50
CA LEU A 46 -3.68 14.14 -7.62
C LEU A 46 -5.18 14.32 -7.29
N ASP A 47 -5.82 13.29 -6.73
CA ASP A 47 -7.23 13.33 -6.29
C ASP A 47 -7.48 14.39 -5.20
N ARG A 48 -6.51 14.60 -4.30
CA ARG A 48 -6.55 15.66 -3.29
C ARG A 48 -6.15 17.05 -3.80
N ASN A 49 -5.93 17.21 -5.11
CA ASN A 49 -5.46 18.45 -5.74
C ASN A 49 -4.16 19.01 -5.12
N ARG A 50 -3.29 18.12 -4.64
CA ARG A 50 -1.99 18.50 -4.06
C ARG A 50 -0.89 18.54 -5.12
N ILE A 51 -0.99 17.70 -6.15
CA ILE A 51 -0.06 17.67 -7.28
C ILE A 51 -0.80 17.82 -8.61
N GLU A 52 -0.10 18.34 -9.62
CA GLU A 52 -0.45 18.20 -11.03
C GLU A 52 0.55 17.27 -11.71
N VAL A 53 0.08 16.33 -12.53
CA VAL A 53 0.96 15.39 -13.22
C VAL A 53 1.00 15.72 -14.71
N TYR A 54 2.21 15.82 -15.26
CA TYR A 54 2.45 16.08 -16.68
C TYR A 54 3.27 14.94 -17.28
N ASP A 55 3.00 14.57 -18.53
CA ASP A 55 3.85 13.63 -19.24
C ASP A 55 5.08 14.30 -19.89
N GLU A 56 5.93 13.50 -20.52
CA GLU A 56 7.14 13.94 -21.22
C GLU A 56 6.89 14.98 -22.32
N ARG A 57 5.65 15.07 -22.84
CA ARG A 57 5.26 16.04 -23.86
C ARG A 57 4.70 17.33 -23.24
N GLY A 58 4.68 17.43 -21.91
CA GLY A 58 4.09 18.54 -21.18
C GLY A 58 2.55 18.49 -21.12
N VAL A 59 1.92 17.36 -21.46
CA VAL A 59 0.45 17.25 -21.40
C VAL A 59 0.04 16.90 -19.97
N LYS A 60 -0.87 17.72 -19.40
CA LYS A 60 -1.45 17.46 -18.08
C LYS A 60 -2.33 16.21 -18.10
N LEU A 61 -2.11 15.30 -17.15
CA LEU A 61 -2.84 14.05 -17.02
C LEU A 61 -4.00 14.20 -16.04
N SER A 62 -5.18 13.70 -16.43
CA SER A 62 -6.30 13.52 -15.52
C SER A 62 -6.09 12.30 -14.62
N PHE A 63 -6.87 12.18 -13.54
CA PHE A 63 -6.85 11.00 -12.68
C PHE A 63 -7.05 9.71 -13.48
N LYS A 64 -8.07 9.68 -14.36
CA LYS A 64 -8.38 8.53 -15.21
C LYS A 64 -7.21 8.19 -16.14
N GLU A 65 -6.58 9.20 -16.73
CA GLU A 65 -5.43 9.03 -17.62
C GLU A 65 -4.22 8.46 -16.87
N LEU A 66 -3.92 9.00 -15.70
CA LEU A 66 -2.81 8.55 -14.86
C LEU A 66 -3.04 7.13 -14.37
N LEU A 67 -4.22 6.81 -13.84
CA LEU A 67 -4.60 5.46 -13.44
C LEU A 67 -4.40 4.48 -14.60
N ARG A 68 -4.92 4.83 -15.77
CA ARG A 68 -4.82 4.02 -16.99
C ARG A 68 -3.37 3.78 -17.45
N ARG A 69 -2.47 4.74 -17.23
CA ARG A 69 -1.03 4.62 -17.56
C ARG A 69 -0.26 3.82 -16.51
N LEU A 70 -0.68 3.86 -15.24
CA LEU A 70 -0.04 3.14 -14.13
C LEU A 70 -0.56 1.73 -13.92
N SER A 71 -1.79 1.44 -14.35
CA SER A 71 -2.35 0.10 -14.33
C SER A 71 -1.55 -0.79 -15.30
N PRO A 72 -0.98 -1.91 -14.83
CA PRO A 72 -0.27 -2.84 -15.69
C PRO A 72 -1.17 -3.31 -16.83
N ARG A 73 -0.71 -3.15 -18.06
CA ARG A 73 -1.30 -3.75 -19.25
C ARG A 73 -0.33 -4.83 -19.66
N GLY A 74 -0.68 -6.11 -19.47
CA GLY A 74 0.23 -7.26 -19.63
C GLY A 74 0.82 -7.51 -21.02
N GLY A 75 1.18 -6.48 -21.79
CA GLY A 75 1.86 -6.54 -23.08
C GLY A 75 3.38 -6.38 -22.99
N LEU A 76 4.03 -6.56 -24.13
CA LEU A 76 5.49 -6.61 -24.27
C LEU A 76 6.19 -5.28 -23.91
N LEU A 77 5.57 -4.14 -24.23
CA LEU A 77 6.10 -2.81 -23.93
C LEU A 77 6.13 -2.51 -22.42
N ASP A 78 5.18 -3.06 -21.65
CA ASP A 78 5.16 -2.96 -20.19
C ASP A 78 6.38 -3.65 -19.53
N ARG A 79 6.94 -4.68 -20.20
CA ARG A 79 8.15 -5.37 -19.72
C ARG A 79 9.42 -4.54 -19.94
N LEU A 80 9.47 -3.74 -21.01
CA LEU A 80 10.59 -2.84 -21.30
C LEU A 80 10.59 -1.61 -20.35
N GLY A 81 9.43 -0.96 -20.16
CA GLY A 81 9.26 0.06 -19.11
C GLY A 81 9.41 -0.48 -17.68
N GLY A 82 9.30 -1.80 -17.52
CA GLY A 82 9.58 -2.52 -16.28
C GLY A 82 11.02 -2.37 -15.77
N LEU A 83 12.00 -2.08 -16.63
CA LEU A 83 13.39 -1.92 -16.22
C LEU A 83 13.57 -0.69 -15.30
N ILE A 84 12.99 0.45 -15.68
CA ILE A 84 13.01 1.69 -14.87
C ILE A 84 12.18 1.49 -13.60
N ARG A 85 11.03 0.81 -13.70
CA ARG A 85 10.19 0.43 -12.56
C ARG A 85 10.98 -0.33 -11.48
N ASN A 86 11.76 -1.33 -11.89
CA ASN A 86 12.61 -2.10 -10.99
C ASN A 86 13.74 -1.25 -10.38
N LEU A 87 14.40 -0.40 -11.18
CA LEU A 87 15.45 0.51 -10.70
C LEU A 87 14.95 1.51 -9.66
N LEU A 88 13.72 1.99 -9.84
CA LEU A 88 13.02 2.85 -8.89
C LEU A 88 12.40 2.09 -7.72
N GLY A 89 12.62 0.78 -7.62
CA GLY A 89 12.23 -0.04 -6.47
C GLY A 89 10.72 -0.22 -6.36
N ARG A 90 10.02 -0.23 -7.50
CA ARG A 90 8.59 -0.49 -7.53
C ARG A 90 8.35 -2.00 -7.58
N PRO A 91 7.72 -2.57 -6.54
CA PRO A 91 7.42 -3.99 -6.56
C PRO A 91 6.29 -4.31 -7.54
N SER A 92 6.40 -5.46 -8.21
CA SER A 92 5.30 -6.02 -8.98
C SER A 92 4.26 -6.59 -8.01
N THR A 93 3.03 -6.07 -8.07
CA THR A 93 1.97 -6.42 -7.11
C THR A 93 0.98 -7.38 -7.77
N SER A 94 0.50 -8.38 -7.03
CA SER A 94 -0.51 -9.34 -7.51
C SER A 94 -1.93 -8.73 -7.51
N THR A 95 -2.15 -7.70 -6.70
CA THR A 95 -3.45 -7.04 -6.55
C THR A 95 -3.59 -5.86 -7.50
N SER A 96 -4.80 -5.67 -8.05
CA SER A 96 -5.13 -4.52 -8.88
C SER A 96 -4.77 -3.19 -8.19
N LEU A 97 -4.15 -2.28 -8.95
CA LEU A 97 -3.83 -0.93 -8.50
C LEU A 97 -5.05 -0.19 -7.96
N TRP A 98 -6.23 -0.42 -8.54
CA TRP A 98 -7.47 0.20 -8.07
C TRP A 98 -7.82 -0.20 -6.64
N ILE A 99 -7.76 -1.49 -6.32
CA ILE A 99 -8.04 -2.02 -4.97
C ILE A 99 -7.03 -1.43 -3.98
N ARG A 100 -5.74 -1.44 -4.33
CA ARG A 100 -4.68 -0.84 -3.49
C ARG A 100 -4.92 0.65 -3.24
N TYR A 101 -5.29 1.40 -4.29
CA TYR A 101 -5.61 2.82 -4.18
C TYR A 101 -6.81 3.07 -3.28
N LEU A 102 -7.88 2.28 -3.35
CA LEU A 102 -9.05 2.42 -2.47
C LEU A 102 -8.67 2.25 -0.99
N ILE A 103 -7.88 1.22 -0.67
CA ILE A 103 -7.38 0.98 0.69
C ILE A 103 -6.45 2.11 1.13
N TYR A 104 -5.51 2.52 0.26
CA TYR A 104 -4.58 3.61 0.52
C TYR A 104 -5.33 4.93 0.82
N ARG A 105 -6.33 5.26 -0.01
CA ARG A 105 -7.15 6.45 0.13
C ARG A 105 -7.91 6.43 1.46
N ASP A 106 -8.58 5.33 1.79
CA ASP A 106 -9.31 5.19 3.05
C ASP A 106 -8.41 5.43 4.27
N LEU A 107 -7.23 4.81 4.30
CA LEU A 107 -6.25 4.98 5.37
C LEU A 107 -5.72 6.42 5.46
N ARG A 108 -5.30 7.02 4.34
CA ARG A 108 -4.79 8.41 4.34
C ARG A 108 -5.89 9.42 4.73
N MET A 109 -7.14 9.21 4.33
CA MET A 109 -8.26 10.06 4.75
C MET A 109 -8.53 9.98 6.25
N LYS A 110 -8.31 8.81 6.87
CA LYS A 110 -8.38 8.62 8.33
C LYS A 110 -7.17 9.21 9.09
N GLY A 111 -6.18 9.74 8.36
CA GLY A 111 -5.02 10.44 8.92
C GLY A 111 -3.79 9.57 9.17
N TYR A 112 -3.83 8.29 8.77
CA TYR A 112 -2.66 7.43 8.83
C TYR A 112 -1.60 7.84 7.79
N VAL A 113 -0.34 7.53 8.06
CA VAL A 113 0.70 7.53 7.02
C VAL A 113 0.83 6.11 6.48
N VAL A 114 0.87 5.98 5.16
CA VAL A 114 0.87 4.69 4.46
C VAL A 114 2.06 4.63 3.51
N ARG A 115 2.85 3.57 3.60
CA ARG A 115 3.98 3.26 2.72
C ARG A 115 3.68 1.96 1.97
N GLU A 116 3.94 1.92 0.67
CA GLU A 116 3.66 0.73 -0.12
C GLU A 116 4.81 -0.28 -0.06
N GLU A 117 4.44 -1.54 0.16
CA GLU A 117 5.29 -2.72 -0.02
C GLU A 117 4.75 -3.59 -1.15
N ALA A 118 5.47 -4.65 -1.51
CA ALA A 118 5.13 -5.49 -2.66
C ALA A 118 3.70 -6.03 -2.64
N ASN A 119 3.30 -6.65 -1.54
CA ASN A 119 1.99 -7.27 -1.41
C ASN A 119 1.15 -6.66 -0.27
N SER A 120 1.66 -5.62 0.38
CA SER A 120 1.02 -5.02 1.55
C SER A 120 1.25 -3.50 1.60
N LEU A 121 0.62 -2.87 2.59
CA LEU A 121 0.77 -1.47 2.92
C LEU A 121 1.23 -1.38 4.38
N LEU A 122 2.34 -0.69 4.62
CA LEU A 122 2.81 -0.40 5.98
C LEU A 122 2.12 0.85 6.47
N VAL A 123 1.46 0.74 7.62
CA VAL A 123 0.60 1.81 8.15
C VAL A 123 1.15 2.28 9.48
N TYR A 124 1.41 3.57 9.53
CA TYR A 124 1.86 4.29 10.71
C TYR A 124 0.66 4.99 11.34
N GLU A 125 0.53 4.82 12.65
CA GLU A 125 -0.41 5.57 13.46
C GLU A 125 -0.27 7.09 13.29
N ARG A 126 -1.35 7.81 13.61
CA ARG A 126 -1.41 9.26 13.43
C ARG A 126 -0.30 9.94 14.24
N GLY A 127 0.55 10.72 13.56
CA GLY A 127 1.67 11.44 14.17
C GLY A 127 2.87 10.58 14.56
N SER A 128 2.86 9.28 14.29
CA SER A 128 3.97 8.39 14.64
C SER A 128 5.09 8.42 13.59
N TYR A 129 4.77 8.66 12.32
CA TYR A 129 5.77 8.82 11.26
C TYR A 129 6.55 10.15 11.39
N PRO A 130 7.88 10.18 11.16
CA PRO A 130 8.79 9.06 10.95
C PRO A 130 9.42 8.55 12.26
N ARG A 131 8.90 8.96 13.42
CA ARG A 131 9.48 8.77 14.76
C ARG A 131 9.37 7.35 15.30
N ALA A 132 8.43 6.56 14.80
CA ALA A 132 8.18 5.18 15.22
C ALA A 132 8.06 4.24 14.01
N PRO A 133 8.31 2.94 14.17
CA PRO A 133 8.03 1.96 13.13
C PRO A 133 6.52 1.90 12.80
N PRO A 134 6.15 1.34 11.64
CA PRO A 134 4.74 1.12 11.31
C PRO A 134 4.08 0.21 12.34
N SER A 135 2.81 0.47 12.66
CA SER A 135 2.04 -0.30 13.65
C SER A 135 1.28 -1.46 13.02
N TYR A 136 0.94 -1.32 11.73
CA TYR A 136 0.21 -2.35 10.99
C TYR A 136 0.90 -2.69 9.68
N GLU A 137 0.76 -3.95 9.30
CA GLU A 137 0.88 -4.37 7.91
C GLU A 137 -0.52 -4.69 7.40
N VAL A 138 -0.98 -3.97 6.38
CA VAL A 138 -2.28 -4.17 5.75
C VAL A 138 -2.10 -4.98 4.47
N TYR A 139 -2.68 -6.16 4.42
CA TYR A 139 -2.67 -7.06 3.27
C TYR A 139 -3.98 -6.95 2.47
N PRO A 140 -3.96 -6.43 1.23
CA PRO A 140 -5.13 -6.39 0.35
C PRO A 140 -5.56 -7.80 -0.08
N LEU A 141 -6.82 -8.16 0.18
CA LEU A 141 -7.41 -9.42 -0.24
C LEU A 141 -8.52 -9.17 -1.28
N PRO A 142 -8.34 -9.59 -2.54
CA PRO A 142 -9.37 -9.45 -3.56
C PRO A 142 -10.58 -10.35 -3.26
N GLU A 143 -11.79 -9.81 -3.36
CA GLU A 143 -13.03 -10.58 -3.22
C GLU A 143 -13.20 -11.58 -4.38
N GLY A 144 -13.72 -12.77 -4.09
CA GLY A 144 -14.11 -13.76 -5.11
C GLY A 144 -12.95 -14.54 -5.76
N MET A 145 -11.69 -14.31 -5.33
CA MET A 145 -10.54 -15.11 -5.76
C MET A 145 -10.03 -15.99 -4.62
N PRO A 146 -10.01 -17.33 -4.77
CA PRO A 146 -9.40 -18.22 -3.79
C PRO A 146 -7.93 -17.82 -3.52
N GLN A 147 -7.59 -17.59 -2.26
CA GLN A 147 -6.21 -17.32 -1.84
C GLN A 147 -5.67 -18.47 -0.99
N PRO A 148 -4.47 -19.00 -1.31
CA PRO A 148 -3.84 -20.02 -0.48
C PRO A 148 -3.58 -19.49 0.93
N ILE A 149 -4.00 -20.24 1.96
CA ILE A 149 -3.81 -19.87 3.37
C ILE A 149 -2.33 -19.60 3.69
N ARG A 150 -1.41 -20.34 3.06
CA ARG A 150 0.05 -20.14 3.19
C ARG A 150 0.49 -18.69 2.96
N ARG A 151 -0.13 -17.96 2.03
CA ARG A 151 0.20 -16.55 1.78
C ARG A 151 -0.22 -15.64 2.92
N LEU A 152 -1.32 -15.97 3.59
CA LEU A 152 -1.78 -15.24 4.77
C LEU A 152 -0.88 -15.56 5.98
N MET A 153 -0.44 -16.81 6.11
CA MET A 153 0.53 -17.22 7.14
C MET A 153 1.88 -16.51 6.94
N GLU A 154 2.44 -16.51 5.73
CA GLU A 154 3.65 -15.76 5.39
C GLU A 154 3.51 -14.25 5.64
N ALA A 155 2.31 -13.69 5.41
CA ALA A 155 2.05 -12.29 5.73
C ALA A 155 1.95 -12.05 7.24
N LEU A 156 1.42 -13.01 8.00
CA LEU A 156 1.27 -12.93 9.46
C LEU A 156 2.64 -12.98 10.12
N GLU A 157 3.45 -13.97 9.77
CA GLU A 157 4.82 -14.16 10.27
C GLU A 157 5.65 -12.89 10.03
N ARG A 158 5.68 -12.36 8.80
CA ARG A 158 6.39 -11.10 8.49
C ARG A 158 5.87 -9.91 9.30
N ALA A 159 4.57 -9.84 9.55
CA ALA A 159 4.01 -8.75 10.35
C ALA A 159 4.50 -8.86 11.80
N GLU A 160 4.38 -10.05 12.40
CA GLU A 160 4.77 -10.34 13.78
C GLU A 160 6.27 -10.19 14.02
N GLU A 161 7.13 -10.71 13.12
CA GLU A 161 8.58 -10.50 13.14
C GLU A 161 8.94 -9.01 13.11
N GLY A 162 8.15 -8.20 12.41
CA GLY A 162 8.30 -6.75 12.36
C GLY A 162 7.68 -6.00 13.55
N GLY A 163 7.11 -6.70 14.54
CA GLY A 163 6.39 -6.09 15.67
C GLY A 163 5.08 -5.40 15.26
N ARG A 164 4.49 -5.79 14.13
CA ARG A 164 3.29 -5.19 13.53
C ARG A 164 2.09 -6.10 13.71
N THR A 165 0.90 -5.52 13.80
CA THR A 165 -0.34 -6.29 13.69
C THR A 165 -0.74 -6.45 12.22
N LEU A 166 -0.94 -7.70 11.77
CA LEU A 166 -1.48 -7.97 10.44
C LEU A 166 -2.97 -7.59 10.37
N LYS A 167 -3.32 -6.79 9.36
CA LYS A 167 -4.69 -6.44 9.01
C LYS A 167 -5.01 -6.93 7.60
N ILE A 168 -6.10 -7.65 7.41
CA ILE A 168 -6.60 -8.03 6.08
C ILE A 168 -7.58 -6.97 5.62
N ALA A 169 -7.34 -6.35 4.47
CA ALA A 169 -8.22 -5.36 3.87
C ALA A 169 -9.00 -5.99 2.71
N VAL A 170 -10.32 -6.05 2.86
CA VAL A 170 -11.26 -6.51 1.82
C VAL A 170 -11.97 -5.28 1.27
N VAL A 171 -12.03 -5.16 -0.05
CA VAL A 171 -12.80 -4.11 -0.72
C VAL A 171 -14.05 -4.76 -1.31
N ASP A 172 -15.21 -4.28 -0.89
CA ASP A 172 -16.49 -4.79 -1.38
C ASP A 172 -16.84 -4.25 -2.78
N ARG A 173 -17.96 -4.73 -3.34
CA ARG A 173 -18.44 -4.30 -4.66
C ARG A 173 -18.83 -2.82 -4.77
N ARG A 174 -19.09 -2.16 -3.63
CA ARG A 174 -19.46 -0.73 -3.56
C ARG A 174 -18.22 0.15 -3.35
N GLY A 175 -17.05 -0.45 -3.15
CA GLY A 175 -15.79 0.25 -2.90
C GLY A 175 -15.57 0.60 -1.42
N GLU A 176 -16.37 0.05 -0.51
CA GLU A 176 -16.15 0.15 0.93
C GLU A 176 -15.00 -0.77 1.34
N VAL A 177 -14.14 -0.29 2.25
CA VAL A 177 -12.97 -1.04 2.72
C VAL A 177 -13.23 -1.55 4.13
N VAL A 178 -13.17 -2.86 4.30
CA VAL A 178 -13.35 -3.54 5.59
C VAL A 178 -12.03 -4.16 6.03
N TYR A 179 -11.68 -3.97 7.31
CA TYR A 179 -10.42 -4.44 7.89
C TYR A 179 -10.65 -5.52 8.94
N TYR A 180 -10.01 -6.67 8.78
CA TYR A 180 -10.00 -7.76 9.75
C TYR A 180 -8.61 -7.88 10.38
N THR A 181 -8.53 -8.32 11.63
CA THR A 181 -7.25 -8.60 12.27
C THR A 181 -7.00 -10.10 12.20
N LEU A 182 -5.84 -10.51 11.69
CA LEU A 182 -5.40 -11.90 11.74
C LEU A 182 -4.40 -12.07 12.88
N ARG A 183 -4.55 -13.13 13.67
CA ARG A 183 -3.65 -13.53 14.76
C ARG A 183 -3.60 -15.05 14.82
N GLU A 184 -2.45 -15.58 15.22
CA GLU A 184 -2.38 -16.97 15.66
C GLU A 184 -3.09 -17.11 17.01
N MET A 185 -3.87 -18.18 17.17
CA MET A 185 -4.49 -18.53 18.46
C MET A 185 -4.16 -19.98 18.78
N ASP A 186 -3.59 -20.19 19.96
CA ASP A 186 -3.39 -21.52 20.52
C ASP A 186 -4.60 -21.90 21.38
N PHE A 187 -5.18 -23.06 21.11
CA PHE A 187 -6.40 -23.55 21.76
C PHE A 187 -6.11 -24.67 22.75
N SER A 188 -5.04 -24.55 23.53
CA SER A 188 -4.70 -25.49 24.60
C SER A 188 -5.61 -25.34 25.83
N GLY A 189 -6.89 -25.65 25.66
CA GLY A 189 -7.80 -25.92 26.76
C GLY A 189 -7.55 -27.32 27.31
N ARG A 190 -7.22 -27.43 28.61
CA ARG A 190 -7.37 -28.69 29.35
C ARG A 190 -8.81 -29.16 29.16
N LEU A 191 -9.00 -30.37 28.63
CA LEU A 191 -10.21 -31.11 28.91
C LEU A 191 -10.17 -31.37 30.41
N ASP A 192 -10.99 -30.67 31.19
CA ASP A 192 -11.19 -31.02 32.60
C ASP A 192 -11.62 -32.49 32.64
N ASP A 193 -10.75 -33.32 33.21
CA ASP A 193 -10.99 -34.74 33.40
C ASP A 193 -12.23 -34.87 34.31
N PRO A 194 -13.26 -35.68 33.98
CA PRO A 194 -14.50 -35.79 34.75
C PRO A 194 -14.34 -36.44 36.14
N LYS A 195 -13.13 -36.50 36.70
CA LYS A 195 -12.83 -37.08 38.01
C LYS A 195 -12.90 -36.10 39.18
N ASP A 196 -13.07 -34.81 38.95
CA ASP A 196 -13.28 -33.81 40.02
C ASP A 196 -14.75 -33.63 40.41
N SER A 197 -15.53 -34.71 40.40
CA SER A 197 -16.78 -34.73 41.16
C SER A 197 -16.45 -35.07 42.62
N PRO A 198 -16.73 -34.18 43.60
CA PRO A 198 -16.63 -34.58 45.00
C PRO A 198 -17.62 -35.71 45.24
N GLY A 199 -17.12 -36.85 45.74
CA GLY A 199 -17.95 -38.01 46.04
C GLY A 199 -19.14 -37.61 46.91
N GLY A 200 -20.34 -37.88 46.38
CA GLY A 200 -21.60 -37.86 47.13
C GLY A 200 -21.93 -39.25 47.66
#